data_AF-A0A7C4HFH0-F1
#
_entry.id   AF-A0A7C4HFH0-F1
#
_cell.length_a   1.000
_cell.length_b   1.000
_cell.length_c   1.000
_cell.angle_alpha   90.00
_cell.angle_beta   90.00
_cell.angle_gamma   90.00
#
_symmetry.space_group_name_H-M   'P 1'
#
loop_
_entity.id
_entity.type
_entity.pdbx_description
1 polymer ?
#
loop_
_entity_poly.entity_id
_entity_poly.type
_entity_poly.pdbx_seq_one_letter_code
_entity_poly.pdbx_strand_id
1 'polypeptide(L)'
;MIGELERRAEKIYRSKEFEAIKEYLISAGLSEKQVETFLELFLGEHDLAKEISNIRRARAGRTAEEILIRVLRASGVPCERGKGKIMGYRPDVVVPSVDVFSVSPEKGVAIAVKRTLRERWAEDIDVFKFRNGVFVLLITDPDFNEEKAR
;
A
#
# COMPACT_ATOMS: atom_id res chain seq x y z
N MET A 1 -0.05 -15.39 -13.69
CA MET A 1 -0.23 -14.08 -14.36
C MET A 1 0.06 -12.90 -13.42
N ILE A 2 -0.65 -12.72 -12.30
CA ILE A 2 -0.43 -11.58 -11.38
C ILE A 2 0.95 -11.61 -10.69
N GLY A 3 1.40 -12.75 -10.17
CA GLY A 3 2.71 -12.84 -9.49
C GLY A 3 3.93 -12.62 -10.42
N GLU A 4 3.76 -12.78 -11.73
CA GLU A 4 4.83 -12.47 -12.69
C GLU A 4 4.92 -10.97 -12.98
N LEU A 5 3.76 -10.31 -13.12
CA LEU A 5 3.69 -8.85 -13.19
C LEU A 5 4.30 -8.20 -11.96
N GLU A 6 4.08 -8.78 -10.78
CA GLU A 6 4.65 -8.26 -9.53
C GLU A 6 6.17 -8.38 -9.48
N ARG A 7 6.73 -9.53 -9.89
CA ARG A 7 8.20 -9.70 -9.98
C ARG A 7 8.83 -8.73 -10.97
N ARG A 8 8.18 -8.50 -12.11
CA ARG A 8 8.61 -7.48 -13.08
C ARG A 8 8.53 -6.07 -12.49
N ALA A 9 7.42 -5.73 -11.85
CA ALA A 9 7.24 -4.44 -11.20
C ALA A 9 8.28 -4.20 -10.09
N GLU A 10 8.57 -5.21 -9.27
CA GLU A 10 9.62 -5.13 -8.25
C GLU A 10 10.99 -4.86 -8.86
N LYS A 11 11.34 -5.56 -9.94
CA LYS A 11 12.63 -5.36 -10.62
C LYS A 11 12.75 -3.94 -11.19
N ILE A 12 11.71 -3.47 -11.87
CA ILE A 12 11.67 -2.11 -12.44
C ILE A 12 11.79 -1.07 -11.32
N TYR A 13 11.02 -1.25 -10.24
CA TYR A 13 11.00 -0.31 -9.13
C TYR A 13 12.35 -0.23 -8.42
N ARG A 14 13.00 -1.38 -8.13
CA ARG A 14 14.35 -1.41 -7.56
C ARG A 14 15.36 -0.70 -8.46
N SER A 15 15.31 -0.96 -9.77
CA SER A 15 16.20 -0.29 -10.72
C SER A 15 16.04 1.22 -10.66
N LYS A 16 14.80 1.72 -10.65
CA LYS A 16 14.50 3.15 -10.57
C LYS A 16 14.90 3.78 -9.24
N GLU A 17 14.77 3.03 -8.15
CA GLU A 17 15.20 3.46 -6.81
C GLU A 17 16.73 3.59 -6.75
N PHE A 18 17.47 2.62 -7.29
CA PHE A 18 18.93 2.70 -7.41
C PHE A 18 19.38 3.89 -8.27
N GLU A 19 18.75 4.08 -9.43
CA GLU A 19 19.03 5.22 -10.32
C GLU A 19 18.81 6.55 -9.58
N ALA A 20 17.67 6.72 -8.91
CA ALA A 20 17.35 7.94 -8.18
C ALA A 20 18.32 8.24 -7.03
N ILE A 21 18.75 7.21 -6.28
CA ILE A 21 19.75 7.37 -5.21
C ILE A 21 21.10 7.77 -5.81
N LYS A 22 21.53 7.11 -6.90
CA LYS A 22 22.78 7.45 -7.59
C LYS A 22 22.75 8.91 -8.07
N GLU A 23 21.69 9.32 -8.75
CA GLU A 23 21.51 10.69 -9.24
C GLU A 23 21.53 11.71 -8.10
N TYR A 24 20.83 11.44 -7.00
CA TYR A 24 20.82 12.32 -5.83
C TYR A 24 22.21 12.51 -5.24
N LEU A 25 22.96 11.42 -5.01
CA LEU A 25 24.30 11.50 -4.42
C LEU A 25 25.30 12.23 -5.32
N ILE A 26 25.23 12.02 -6.64
CA ILE A 26 26.02 12.79 -7.60
C ILE A 26 25.66 14.27 -7.54
N SER A 27 24.37 14.61 -7.51
CA SER A 27 23.91 16.00 -7.42
C SER A 27 24.32 16.68 -6.11
N ALA A 28 24.49 15.90 -5.04
CA ALA A 28 25.00 16.35 -3.75
C ALA A 28 26.54 16.55 -3.73
N GLY A 29 27.22 16.29 -4.85
CA GLY A 29 28.65 16.55 -5.03
C GLY A 29 29.56 15.32 -4.85
N LEU A 30 29.01 14.11 -4.74
CA LEU A 30 29.83 12.89 -4.69
C LEU A 30 30.28 12.48 -6.10
N SER A 31 31.52 12.00 -6.22
CA SER A 31 32.01 11.37 -7.45
C SER A 31 31.38 9.99 -7.64
N GLU A 32 31.30 9.51 -8.88
CA GLU A 32 30.73 8.17 -9.18
C GLU A 32 31.38 7.05 -8.37
N LYS A 33 32.71 7.11 -8.18
CA LYS A 33 33.46 6.12 -7.40
C LYS A 33 33.05 6.11 -5.93
N GLN A 34 32.79 7.28 -5.34
CA GLN A 34 32.29 7.38 -3.97
C GLN A 34 30.86 6.84 -3.85
N VAL A 35 30.03 7.04 -4.87
CA VAL A 35 28.68 6.49 -4.91
C VAL A 35 28.70 4.96 -5.03
N GLU A 36 29.58 4.38 -5.86
CA GLU A 36 29.73 2.93 -5.95
C GLU A 36 30.15 2.31 -4.61
N THR A 37 31.17 2.88 -3.96
CA THR A 37 31.59 2.42 -2.62
C THR A 37 30.48 2.60 -1.58
N PHE A 38 29.74 3.70 -1.64
CA PHE A 38 28.57 3.89 -0.76
C PHE A 38 27.52 2.81 -1.00
N LEU A 39 27.20 2.46 -2.24
CA LEU A 39 26.20 1.43 -2.56
C LEU A 39 26.65 0.02 -2.11
N GLU A 40 27.95 -0.28 -2.16
CA GLU A 40 28.50 -1.53 -1.62
C GLU A 40 28.35 -1.59 -0.10
N LEU A 41 28.68 -0.51 0.60
CA LEU A 41 28.50 -0.39 2.06
C LEU A 41 27.02 -0.39 2.46
N PHE A 42 26.17 0.24 1.65
CA PHE A 42 24.72 0.30 1.82
C PHE A 42 24.08 -1.09 1.85
N LEU A 43 24.59 -2.03 1.02
CA LEU A 43 24.15 -3.41 1.03
C LEU A 43 24.64 -4.19 2.26
N GLY A 44 25.72 -3.72 2.91
CA GLY A 44 26.30 -4.29 4.12
C GLY A 44 25.69 -3.79 5.43
N GLU A 45 25.21 -2.54 5.49
CA GLU A 45 24.59 -1.98 6.70
C GLU A 45 23.09 -2.32 6.80
N HIS A 46 22.74 -3.09 7.83
CA HIS A 46 21.39 -3.65 8.01
C HIS A 46 20.30 -2.60 8.31
N ASP A 47 20.62 -1.45 8.89
CA ASP A 47 19.62 -0.48 9.34
C ASP A 47 19.02 0.33 8.19
N LEU A 48 19.85 0.81 7.28
CA LEU A 48 19.39 1.62 6.14
C LEU A 48 18.61 0.78 5.12
N ALA A 49 19.06 -0.46 4.88
CA ALA A 49 18.31 -1.43 4.07
C ALA A 49 16.93 -1.76 4.67
N LYS A 50 16.82 -1.83 6.00
CA LYS A 50 15.56 -2.03 6.71
C LYS A 50 14.63 -0.83 6.60
N GLU A 51 15.16 0.39 6.71
CA GLU A 51 14.37 1.61 6.51
C GLU A 51 13.80 1.69 5.10
N ILE A 52 14.60 1.43 4.07
CA ILE A 52 14.12 1.35 2.68
C ILE A 52 13.04 0.27 2.55
N SER A 53 13.24 -0.90 3.14
CA SER A 53 12.23 -1.97 3.13
C SER A 53 10.90 -1.53 3.74
N ASN A 54 10.93 -0.78 4.85
CA ASN A 54 9.73 -0.22 5.47
C ASN A 54 9.05 0.84 4.59
N ILE A 55 9.83 1.73 3.98
CA ILE A 55 9.32 2.72 3.01
C ILE A 55 8.64 2.01 1.83
N ARG A 56 9.27 0.96 1.31
CA ARG A 56 8.70 0.14 0.22
C ARG A 56 7.36 -0.47 0.60
N ARG A 57 7.24 -1.04 1.80
CA ARG A 57 5.96 -1.61 2.29
C ARG A 57 4.87 -0.55 2.41
N ALA A 58 5.19 0.61 2.98
CA ALA A 58 4.24 1.72 3.11
C ALA A 58 3.75 2.23 1.74
N ARG A 59 4.67 2.40 0.78
CA ARG A 59 4.32 2.81 -0.59
C ARG A 59 3.47 1.75 -1.30
N ALA A 60 3.80 0.47 -1.14
CA ALA A 60 3.04 -0.62 -1.76
C ALA A 60 1.57 -0.64 -1.29
N GLY A 61 1.31 -0.43 0.01
CA GLY A 61 -0.05 -0.27 0.53
C GLY A 61 -0.78 0.91 -0.12
N ARG A 62 -0.12 2.08 -0.14
CA ARG A 62 -0.69 3.30 -0.75
C ARG A 62 -1.04 3.13 -2.23
N THR A 63 -0.19 2.42 -2.97
CA THR A 63 -0.40 2.12 -4.39
C THR A 63 -1.56 1.13 -4.59
N ALA A 64 -1.68 0.12 -3.73
CA ALA A 64 -2.81 -0.82 -3.76
C ALA A 64 -4.16 -0.08 -3.59
N GLU A 65 -4.25 0.82 -2.62
CA GLU A 65 -5.44 1.67 -2.42
C GLU A 65 -5.73 2.53 -3.66
N GLU A 66 -4.70 3.15 -4.25
CA GLU A 66 -4.85 3.99 -5.45
C GLU A 66 -5.32 3.20 -6.67
N ILE A 67 -4.81 1.98 -6.86
CA ILE A 67 -5.26 1.08 -7.92
C ILE A 67 -6.74 0.79 -7.76
N LEU A 68 -7.19 0.43 -6.55
CA LEU A 68 -8.61 0.17 -6.29
C LEU A 68 -9.48 1.40 -6.58
N ILE A 69 -9.08 2.58 -6.09
CA ILE A 69 -9.80 3.84 -6.34
C ILE A 69 -9.94 4.10 -7.85
N ARG A 70 -8.86 3.92 -8.62
CA ARG A 70 -8.89 4.12 -10.07
C ARG A 70 -9.83 3.14 -10.77
N VAL A 71 -9.82 1.87 -10.37
CA VAL A 71 -10.70 0.84 -10.94
C VAL A 71 -12.17 1.13 -10.63
N LEU A 72 -12.49 1.48 -9.38
CA LEU A 72 -13.86 1.82 -8.95
C LEU A 72 -14.38 3.04 -9.72
N ARG A 73 -13.60 4.10 -9.80
CA ARG A 73 -13.96 5.33 -10.52
C ARG A 73 -14.11 5.08 -12.02
N ALA A 74 -13.22 4.29 -12.63
CA ALA A 74 -13.35 3.89 -14.03
C ALA A 74 -14.63 3.08 -14.29
N SER A 75 -15.15 2.39 -13.27
CA SER A 75 -16.41 1.64 -13.31
C SER A 75 -17.64 2.50 -12.95
N GLY A 76 -17.47 3.82 -12.82
CA GLY A 76 -18.56 4.74 -12.47
C GLY A 76 -18.94 4.75 -10.98
N VAL A 77 -18.15 4.11 -10.11
CA VAL A 77 -18.38 4.12 -8.67
C VAL A 77 -17.66 5.32 -8.05
N PRO A 78 -18.37 6.32 -7.51
CA PRO A 78 -17.73 7.43 -6.81
C PRO A 78 -17.06 6.91 -5.54
N CYS A 79 -15.80 7.27 -5.32
CA CYS A 79 -15.08 6.87 -4.12
C CYS A 79 -13.94 7.84 -3.84
N GLU A 80 -13.47 7.88 -2.59
CA GLU A 80 -12.25 8.59 -2.22
C GLU A 80 -11.49 7.86 -1.12
N ARG A 81 -10.23 8.27 -0.91
CA ARG A 81 -9.42 7.78 0.19
C ARG A 81 -10.00 8.27 1.52
N GLY A 82 -10.10 7.38 2.50
CA GLY A 82 -10.63 7.73 3.82
C GLY A 82 -9.79 8.79 4.54
N LYS A 83 -10.47 9.75 5.15
CA LYS A 83 -9.88 10.85 5.91
C LYS A 83 -10.37 10.78 7.36
N GLY A 84 -9.43 10.71 8.29
CA GLY A 84 -9.73 10.65 9.72
C GLY A 84 -10.35 9.32 10.17
N LYS A 85 -10.68 9.25 11.47
CA LYS A 85 -11.38 8.10 12.05
C LYS A 85 -12.89 8.36 12.04
N ILE A 86 -13.66 7.39 11.60
CA ILE A 86 -15.12 7.33 11.65
C ILE A 86 -15.47 6.13 12.52
N MET A 87 -16.30 6.30 13.55
CA MET A 87 -16.61 5.21 14.50
C MET A 87 -15.35 4.52 15.10
N GLY A 88 -14.25 5.27 15.27
CA GLY A 88 -12.99 4.78 15.81
C GLY A 88 -12.05 4.09 14.81
N TYR A 89 -12.51 3.81 13.58
CA TYR A 89 -11.73 3.18 12.51
C TYR A 89 -11.48 4.15 11.36
N ARG A 90 -10.35 4.01 10.65
CA ARG A 90 -10.06 4.80 9.45
C ARG A 90 -10.13 3.86 8.24
N PRO A 91 -11.21 3.88 7.46
CA PRO A 91 -11.26 3.14 6.20
C PRO A 91 -10.16 3.61 5.25
N ASP A 92 -9.63 2.69 4.45
CA ASP A 92 -8.67 3.02 3.40
C ASP A 92 -9.38 3.76 2.26
N VAL A 93 -10.56 3.26 1.86
CA VAL A 93 -11.43 3.86 0.84
C VAL A 93 -12.85 3.97 1.37
N VAL A 94 -13.55 5.04 0.99
CA VAL A 94 -14.98 5.25 1.27
C VAL A 94 -15.75 5.51 -0.02
N VAL A 95 -16.98 5.02 -0.06
CA VAL A 95 -17.94 5.19 -1.16
C VAL A 95 -19.23 5.76 -0.56
N PRO A 96 -19.83 6.83 -1.13
CA PRO A 96 -19.36 7.60 -2.28
C PRO A 96 -18.29 8.65 -1.93
N SER A 97 -18.34 9.20 -0.71
CA SER A 97 -17.41 10.22 -0.21
C SER A 97 -17.35 10.19 1.32
N VAL A 98 -16.29 10.76 1.89
CA VAL A 98 -16.07 11.00 3.32
C VAL A 98 -17.21 11.83 3.90
N ASP A 99 -17.68 12.83 3.17
CA ASP A 99 -18.76 13.71 3.67
C ASP A 99 -20.04 12.92 3.90
N VAL A 100 -20.45 12.11 2.91
CA VAL A 100 -21.61 11.21 3.06
C VAL A 100 -21.36 10.22 4.20
N PHE A 101 -20.15 9.69 4.29
CA PHE A 101 -19.76 8.75 5.34
C PHE A 101 -19.78 9.36 6.75
N SER A 102 -19.48 10.65 6.88
CA SER A 102 -19.41 11.35 8.16
C SER A 102 -20.79 11.69 8.71
N VAL A 103 -21.77 11.92 7.82
CA VAL A 103 -23.15 12.27 8.18
C VAL A 103 -24.02 11.02 8.33
N SER A 104 -23.82 10.02 7.46
CA SER A 104 -24.63 8.80 7.42
C SER A 104 -23.75 7.60 7.05
N PRO A 105 -22.91 7.08 7.98
CA PRO A 105 -22.03 5.95 7.74
C PRO A 105 -22.74 4.71 7.20
N GLU A 106 -24.03 4.53 7.54
CA GLU A 106 -24.87 3.41 7.10
C GLU A 106 -25.27 3.48 5.62
N LYS A 107 -25.13 4.64 4.97
CA LYS A 107 -25.43 4.86 3.55
C LYS A 107 -24.20 4.74 2.66
N GLY A 108 -23.01 4.64 3.24
CA GLY A 108 -21.77 4.44 2.51
C GLY A 108 -21.23 3.01 2.63
N VAL A 109 -20.24 2.69 1.79
CA VAL A 109 -19.37 1.50 1.92
C VAL A 109 -17.98 1.90 2.45
N ALA A 110 -17.55 1.30 3.57
CA ALA A 110 -16.19 1.44 4.09
C ALA A 110 -15.36 0.28 3.56
N ILE A 111 -14.19 0.56 3.01
CA ILE A 111 -13.35 -0.47 2.41
C ILE A 111 -11.98 -0.46 3.09
N ALA A 112 -11.58 -1.61 3.62
CA ALA A 112 -10.22 -1.94 4.01
C ALA A 112 -9.53 -2.64 2.84
N VAL A 113 -8.30 -2.24 2.52
CA VAL A 113 -7.55 -2.78 1.39
C VAL A 113 -6.24 -3.37 1.87
N LYS A 114 -5.98 -4.61 1.50
CA LYS A 114 -4.70 -5.26 1.73
C LYS A 114 -4.16 -5.87 0.46
N ARG A 115 -2.84 -5.73 0.29
CA ARG A 115 -2.11 -6.41 -0.78
C ARG A 115 -1.79 -7.85 -0.38
N THR A 116 -1.19 -8.04 0.79
CA THR A 116 -0.91 -9.37 1.35
C THR A 116 -1.50 -9.48 2.76
N LEU A 117 -1.94 -10.68 3.10
CA LEU A 117 -2.37 -11.09 4.42
C LEU A 117 -1.20 -11.74 5.15
N ARG A 118 -1.13 -11.49 6.45
CA ARG A 118 -0.26 -12.22 7.40
C ARG A 118 -1.06 -12.38 8.69
N GLU A 119 -0.58 -11.85 9.80
CA GLU A 119 -1.34 -11.50 10.99
C GLU A 119 -2.08 -10.15 10.85
N ARG A 120 -1.63 -9.29 9.93
CA ARG A 120 -2.12 -7.90 9.77
C ARG A 120 -3.57 -7.74 9.32
N TRP A 121 -4.27 -8.81 8.96
CA TRP A 121 -5.70 -8.73 8.65
C TRP A 121 -6.53 -8.37 9.89
N ALA A 122 -6.04 -8.77 11.07
CA ALA A 122 -6.68 -8.50 12.34
C ALA A 122 -6.77 -6.99 12.67
N GLU A 123 -5.85 -6.18 12.11
CA GLU A 123 -5.80 -4.73 12.31
C GLU A 123 -7.02 -4.02 11.70
N ASP A 124 -7.68 -4.63 10.71
CA ASP A 124 -8.75 -4.01 9.93
C ASP A 124 -10.10 -4.71 10.09
N ILE A 125 -10.24 -5.65 11.03
CA ILE A 125 -11.54 -6.27 11.35
C ILE A 125 -12.57 -5.20 11.73
N ASP A 126 -12.11 -4.10 12.31
CA ASP A 126 -12.94 -2.95 12.66
C ASP A 126 -13.68 -2.31 11.47
N VAL A 127 -13.30 -2.61 10.22
CA VAL A 127 -14.08 -2.23 9.03
C VAL A 127 -15.49 -2.84 9.06
N PHE A 128 -15.68 -3.98 9.72
CA PHE A 128 -17.00 -4.63 9.83
C PHE A 128 -17.89 -4.02 10.93
N LYS A 129 -17.41 -3.01 11.68
CA LYS A 129 -18.28 -2.16 12.51
C LYS A 129 -19.24 -1.33 11.66
N PHE A 130 -18.91 -1.10 10.39
CA PHE A 130 -19.78 -0.44 9.44
C PHE A 130 -20.74 -1.45 8.81
N ARG A 131 -22.01 -1.05 8.68
CA ARG A 131 -23.06 -1.90 8.09
C ARG A 131 -22.68 -2.44 6.70
N ASN A 132 -22.05 -1.60 5.88
CA ASN A 132 -21.57 -1.98 4.56
C ASN A 132 -20.02 -1.97 4.52
N GLY A 133 -19.39 -2.50 5.57
CA GLY A 133 -17.94 -2.70 5.62
C GLY A 133 -17.49 -3.81 4.66
N VAL A 134 -16.41 -3.57 3.93
CA VAL A 134 -15.84 -4.51 2.96
C VAL A 134 -14.33 -4.61 3.18
N PHE A 135 -13.83 -5.84 3.19
CA PHE A 135 -12.40 -6.10 3.18
C PHE A 135 -12.00 -6.62 1.80
N VAL A 136 -11.05 -5.94 1.15
CA VAL A 136 -10.56 -6.28 -0.19
C VAL A 136 -9.11 -6.73 -0.10
N LEU A 137 -8.89 -7.99 -0.47
CA LEU A 137 -7.57 -8.53 -0.75
C LEU A 137 -7.31 -8.46 -2.27
N LEU A 138 -6.32 -7.68 -2.70
CA LEU A 138 -6.10 -7.45 -4.13
C LEU A 138 -5.39 -8.61 -4.85
N ILE A 139 -4.71 -9.50 -4.13
CA ILE A 139 -4.01 -10.64 -4.73
C ILE A 139 -4.38 -11.93 -4.01
N THR A 140 -4.37 -13.04 -4.71
CA THR A 140 -4.39 -14.36 -4.08
C THR A 140 -3.16 -14.51 -3.19
N ASP A 141 -3.39 -14.49 -1.88
CA ASP A 141 -2.35 -14.68 -0.89
C ASP A 141 -2.29 -16.17 -0.49
N PRO A 142 -1.13 -16.84 -0.59
CA PRO A 142 -0.97 -18.22 -0.12
C PRO A 142 -1.33 -18.39 1.36
N ASP A 143 -1.21 -17.33 2.16
CA ASP A 143 -1.54 -17.33 3.59
C ASP A 143 -3.05 -17.11 3.85
N PHE A 144 -3.89 -16.96 2.82
CA PHE A 144 -5.34 -16.90 2.99
C PHE A 144 -5.92 -18.31 3.20
N ASN A 145 -6.65 -18.51 4.29
CA ASN A 145 -7.27 -19.78 4.66
C ASN A 145 -8.72 -19.54 5.14
N GLU A 146 -9.47 -20.62 5.38
CA GLU A 146 -10.87 -20.52 5.85
C GLU A 146 -11.02 -19.77 7.17
N GLU A 147 -10.04 -19.86 8.07
CA GLU A 147 -10.06 -19.16 9.36
C GLU A 147 -10.08 -17.65 9.18
N LYS A 148 -9.28 -17.12 8.25
CA LYS A 148 -9.24 -15.68 7.92
C LYS A 148 -10.47 -15.22 7.13
N ALA A 149 -11.27 -16.15 6.60
CA ALA A 149 -12.46 -15.87 5.81
C ALA A 149 -13.76 -15.84 6.64
N ARG A 150 -13.75 -16.46 7.84
CA ARG A 150 -14.89 -16.55 8.76
C ARG A 150 -14.89 -15.40 9.76
#